data_AF-A0A833E2X1-F1
#
_entry.id   AF-A0A833E2X1-F1
#
_cell.length_a   1.000
_cell.length_b   1.000
_cell.length_c   1.000
_cell.angle_alpha   90.00
_cell.angle_beta   90.00
_cell.angle_gamma   90.00
#
_symmetry.space_group_name_H-M   'P 1'
#
loop_
_entity.id
_entity.type
_entity.pdbx_description
1 polymer ?
#
loop_
_entity_poly.entity_id
_entity_poly.type
_entity_poly.pdbx_seq_one_letter_code
_entity_poly.pdbx_strand_id
1 'polypeptide(L)' 'MTERKIFNVTCIICPLSCEIKVQMEGDKIVSVEGHSCPRGKEYAIQEVTEPKRIVMSVVKVKDGDFPTVSVKT' A
#
# COMPACT_ATOMS: atom_id res chain seq x y z
N MET A 1 -24.37 -9.18 13.54
CA MET A 1 -23.64 -8.06 14.15
C MET A 1 -22.47 -7.75 13.23
N THR A 2 -22.53 -6.66 12.48
CA THR A 2 -21.49 -6.32 11.50
C THR A 2 -20.37 -5.59 12.24
N GLU A 3 -19.21 -6.21 12.38
CA GLU A 3 -18.04 -5.59 13.01
C GLU A 3 -17.57 -4.40 12.16
N ARG A 4 -17.61 -3.20 12.73
CA ARG A 4 -17.03 -1.98 12.17
C ARG A 4 -15.59 -1.86 12.60
N LYS A 5 -14.66 -1.87 11.65
CA LYS A 5 -13.23 -1.71 11.88
C LYS A 5 -12.74 -0.40 11.26
N ILE A 6 -12.00 0.38 12.03
CA ILE A 6 -11.45 1.67 11.59
C ILE A 6 -9.94 1.50 11.43
N PHE A 7 -9.42 1.88 10.27
CA PHE A 7 -7.99 1.87 9.95
C PHE A 7 -7.51 3.31 9.76
N ASN A 8 -6.41 3.66 10.41
CA ASN A 8 -5.72 4.93 10.19
C ASN A 8 -4.49 4.64 9.33
N VAL A 9 -4.41 5.29 8.16
CA VAL A 9 -3.35 5.10 7.16
C VAL A 9 -2.76 6.46 6.82
N THR A 10 -1.44 6.59 6.91
CA THR A 10 -0.75 7.79 6.43
C THR A 10 -0.41 7.61 4.95
N CYS A 11 -0.80 8.58 4.12
CA CYS A 11 -0.45 8.59 2.71
C CYS A 11 1.06 8.77 2.55
N ILE A 12 1.76 7.77 2.03
CA ILE A 12 3.21 7.84 1.72
C ILE A 12 3.50 8.19 0.26
N ILE A 13 2.46 8.42 -0.56
CA ILE A 13 2.61 8.71 -1.99
C ILE A 13 3.02 10.16 -2.24
N CYS A 14 2.60 11.09 -1.40
CA CYS A 14 2.82 12.52 -1.60
C CYS A 14 3.52 13.15 -0.39
N PRO A 15 4.30 14.23 -0.59
CA PRO A 15 5.04 14.89 0.49
C PRO A 15 4.15 15.55 1.55
N LEU A 16 2.85 15.73 1.27
CA LEU A 16 1.86 16.28 2.21
C LEU A 16 1.50 15.30 3.34
N SER A 17 1.76 14.01 3.16
CA SER A 17 1.54 12.96 4.17
C SER A 17 0.17 13.02 4.87
N CYS A 18 -0.91 12.99 4.10
CA CYS A 18 -2.27 13.08 4.65
C CYS A 18 -2.58 11.89 5.57
N GLU A 19 -3.20 12.15 6.73
CA GLU A 19 -3.76 11.11 7.59
C GLU A 19 -5.16 10.72 7.09
N ILE A 20 -5.31 9.47 6.66
CA ILE A 20 -6.53 8.96 6.04
C ILE A 20 -7.16 7.94 6.98
N LYS A 21 -8.45 8.12 7.26
CA LYS A 21 -9.26 7.16 8.03
C LYS A 21 -10.12 6.35 7.07
N VAL A 22 -9.99 5.04 7.13
CA VAL A 22 -10.78 4.08 6.33
C VAL A 22 -11.67 3.30 7.28
N GLN A 23 -12.98 3.35 7.06
CA GLN A 23 -13.95 2.55 7.80
C GLN A 23 -14.35 1.33 6.97
N MET A 24 -14.23 0.15 7.55
CA MET A 24 -14.68 -1.10 6.97
C MET A 24 -15.78 -1.74 7.80
N GLU A 25 -16.75 -2.33 7.13
CA GLU A 25 -17.75 -3.24 7.69
C GLU A 25 -17.54 -4.63 7.05
N GLY A 26 -16.92 -5.54 7.80
CA GLY A 26 -16.42 -6.80 7.24
C GLY A 26 -15.41 -6.53 6.11
N ASP A 27 -15.68 -7.06 4.91
CA ASP A 27 -14.83 -6.90 3.72
C ASP A 27 -15.18 -5.68 2.86
N LYS A 28 -16.17 -4.86 3.26
CA LYS A 28 -16.64 -3.71 2.49
C LYS A 28 -16.15 -2.40 3.08
N ILE A 29 -15.67 -1.51 2.22
CA ILE A 29 -15.27 -0.15 2.58
C ILE A 29 -16.52 0.73 2.65
N VAL A 30 -16.77 1.32 3.81
CA VAL A 30 -17.92 2.18 4.08
C VAL A 30 -17.59 3.64 3.80
N SER A 31 -16.44 4.11 4.27
CA SER A 31 -16.01 5.50 4.11
C SER A 31 -14.49 5.65 4.12
N VAL A 32 -14.01 6.69 3.43
CA VAL A 32 -12.59 7.08 3.39
C VAL A 32 -12.51 8.59 3.51
N GLU A 33 -11.93 9.07 4.62
CA GLU A 33 -11.87 10.49 4.98
C GLU A 33 -10.42 10.93 5.25
N GLY A 34 -10.12 12.21 5.10
CA GLY A 34 -8.78 12.77 5.40
C GLY A 34 -7.78 12.77 4.23
N HIS A 35 -8.21 12.41 3.02
CA HIS A 35 -7.37 12.50 1.82
C HIS A 35 -7.49 13.87 1.13
N SER A 36 -6.37 14.51 0.82
CA SER A 36 -6.34 15.77 0.05
C SER A 36 -6.25 15.54 -1.46
N CYS A 37 -6.04 14.30 -1.91
CA CYS A 37 -5.88 13.96 -3.32
C CYS A 37 -6.48 12.57 -3.64
N PRO A 38 -6.88 12.32 -4.90
CA PRO A 38 -7.44 11.04 -5.32
C PRO A 38 -6.45 9.88 -5.15
N ARG A 39 -5.16 10.12 -5.39
CA ARG A 39 -4.09 9.12 -5.22
C ARG A 39 -3.97 8.62 -3.78
N GLY A 40 -4.13 9.52 -2.79
CA GLY A 40 -4.10 9.15 -1.39
C GLY A 40 -5.28 8.26 -1.01
N LYS A 41 -6.46 8.53 -1.56
CA LYS A 41 -7.64 7.68 -1.38
C LYS A 41 -7.42 6.28 -1.94
N GLU A 42 -6.95 6.17 -3.18
CA GLU A 42 -6.66 4.89 -3.83
C GLU A 42 -5.62 4.08 -3.04
N TYR A 43 -4.56 4.74 -2.58
CA TYR A 43 -3.53 4.14 -1.74
C TYR A 43 -4.10 3.59 -0.43
N ALA A 44 -4.86 4.39 0.32
CA ALA A 44 -5.41 3.96 1.59
C ALA A 44 -6.38 2.80 1.43
N ILE A 45 -7.17 2.77 0.36
CA ILE A 45 -8.03 1.64 0.01
C ILE A 45 -7.17 0.40 -0.24
N GLN A 46 -6.17 0.49 -1.10
CA GLN A 46 -5.31 -0.65 -1.45
C GLN A 46 -4.51 -1.16 -0.25
N GLU A 47 -3.98 -0.28 0.60
CA GLU A 47 -3.19 -0.68 1.77
C GLU A 47 -4.03 -1.46 2.80
N VAL A 48 -5.32 -1.15 2.90
CA VAL A 48 -6.24 -1.84 3.81
C VAL A 48 -6.78 -3.15 3.22
N THR A 49 -6.97 -3.23 1.89
CA THR A 49 -7.52 -4.42 1.23
C THR A 49 -6.45 -5.43 0.80
N GLU A 50 -5.37 -4.97 0.17
CA GLU A 50 -4.30 -5.78 -0.41
C GLU A 50 -2.97 -4.99 -0.35
N PRO A 51 -2.29 -4.96 0.81
CA PRO A 51 -1.06 -4.19 0.96
C PRO A 51 0.06 -4.81 0.12
N LYS A 52 0.49 -4.09 -0.92
CA LYS A 52 1.54 -4.53 -1.84
C LYS A 52 2.89 -4.00 -1.41
N ARG A 53 3.89 -4.87 -1.39
CA ARG A 53 5.29 -4.53 -1.10
C ARG A 53 6.14 -5.08 -2.22
N ILE A 54 7.05 -4.26 -2.72
CA ILE A 54 8.04 -4.70 -3.71
C ILE A 54 9.08 -5.52 -2.97
N VAL A 55 9.24 -6.78 -3.37
CA VAL A 55 10.26 -7.68 -2.83
C VAL A 55 11.55 -7.46 -3.61
N MET A 56 12.58 -7.02 -2.91
CA MET A 56 13.93 -6.89 -3.46
C MET A 56 14.72 -8.18 -3.16
N SER A 57 15.34 -8.76 -4.19
CA SER A 57 16.19 -9.94 -4.04
C SER A 57 17.41 -9.84 -4.95
N VAL A 58 18.34 -10.76 -4.77
CA VAL A 58 19.57 -10.86 -5.56
C VAL A 58 19.62 -12.25 -6.17
N VAL A 59 19.80 -12.32 -7.49
CA VAL A 59 19.84 -13.60 -8.23
C VAL A 59 21.17 -13.78 -8.91
N LYS A 60 21.66 -15.02 -8.91
CA LYS A 60 22.88 -15.40 -9.63
C LYS A 60 22.61 -15.39 -11.13
N VAL A 61 23.51 -14.77 -11.89
CA VAL A 61 23.44 -14.74 -13.35
C VAL A 61 24.49 -15.69 -13.92
N LYS A 62 24.11 -16.47 -14.94
CA LYS A 62 25.06 -17.29 -15.70
C LYS A 62 25.66 -16.43 -16.80
N ASP A 63 26.97 -16.45 -16.92
CA ASP A 63 27.73 -15.72 -17.96
C ASP A 63 27.42 -14.22 -18.01
N GLY A 64 27.03 -13.63 -16.88
CA GLY A 64 26.83 -12.18 -16.74
C GLY A 64 28.12 -11.46 -16.39
N ASP A 65 28.21 -10.18 -16.74
CA ASP A 65 29.34 -9.31 -16.37
C ASP A 65 29.60 -9.27 -14.86
N PHE A 66 28.53 -9.46 -14.06
CA PHE A 66 28.57 -9.56 -12.61
C PHE A 66 28.04 -10.92 -12.13
N PRO A 67 28.55 -11.44 -10.99
CA PRO A 67 28.10 -12.73 -10.45
C PRO A 67 26.63 -12.75 -10.04
N THR A 68 26.04 -11.58 -9.75
CA THR A 68 24.64 -11.42 -9.33
C THR A 68 24.05 -10.10 -9.80
N VAL A 69 22.73 -10.05 -9.92
CA VAL A 69 21.98 -8.80 -10.19
C VAL A 69 20.83 -8.60 -9.20
N SER A 70 20.49 -7.34 -8.95
CA SER A 70 19.35 -6.95 -8.13
C SER A 70 18.05 -7.06 -8.92
N VAL A 71 17.06 -7.76 -8.37
CA VAL A 71 15.72 -7.92 -8.95
C VAL A 71 14.66 -7.37 -7.99
N LYS A 72 13.55 -6.90 -8.55
CA LYS A 72 12.40 -6.38 -7.81
C LYS A 72 11.11 -6.91 -8.44
N THR A 73 10.15 -7.34 -7.62
CA THR A 73 8.78 -7.71 -8.03
C THR A 73 7.78 -7.16 -7.03
#